data_AF-A0A2G8LD50-F1
#
_entry.id   AF-A0A2G8LD50-F1
#
_cell.length_a   1.000
_cell.length_b   1.000
_cell.length_c   1.000
_cell.angle_alpha   90.00
_cell.angle_beta   90.00
_cell.angle_gamma   90.00
#
_symmetry.space_group_name_H-M   'P 1'
#
loop_
_entity.id
_entity.type
_entity.pdbx_description
1 polymer ?
#
loop_
_entity_poly.entity_id
_entity_poly.type
_entity_poly.pdbx_seq_one_letter_code
_entity_poly.pdbx_strand_id
1 'polypeptide(L)'
;MQKRAEKELGENHLMRKLAFNTLYKYMEEKPRIKFCRDENFLIRFLRAKKFEVDRAFKALKKYYELHLKVPEFFNDYNPRGIKHVLDDGYPYVLTDTDMEGRKVVAMRAGMLTS
;
A
#
# COMPACT_ATOMS: atom_id res chain seq x y z
N MET A 1 5.59 4.21 12.80
CA MET A 1 5.24 4.94 11.56
C MET A 1 4.65 6.34 11.79
N GLN A 2 3.77 6.54 12.77
CA GLN A 2 3.05 7.82 12.95
C GLN A 2 3.96 9.03 13.29
N LYS A 3 4.88 8.88 14.26
CA LYS A 3 5.78 9.97 14.69
C LYS A 3 6.82 10.45 13.64
N ARG A 4 7.10 9.65 12.60
CA ARG A 4 8.03 10.01 11.51
C ARG A 4 7.33 10.77 10.38
N ALA A 5 6.13 10.32 10.03
CA ALA A 5 5.29 10.97 9.02
C ALA A 5 4.97 12.42 9.39
N GLU A 6 4.70 12.70 10.67
CA GLU A 6 4.44 14.06 11.17
C GLU A 6 5.63 15.01 10.96
N LYS A 7 6.87 14.52 11.21
CA LYS A 7 8.11 15.30 11.10
C LYS A 7 8.58 15.53 9.66
N GLU A 8 8.36 14.56 8.76
CA GLU A 8 8.84 14.62 7.37
C GLU A 8 7.83 15.27 6.42
N LEU A 9 6.54 15.32 6.79
CA LEU A 9 5.46 15.82 5.92
C LEU A 9 4.80 17.10 6.43
N GLY A 10 5.18 17.62 7.60
CA GLY A 10 4.49 18.77 8.21
C GLY A 10 3.02 18.47 8.50
N GLU A 11 2.71 17.23 8.87
CA GLU A 11 1.35 16.69 8.95
C GLU A 11 0.58 17.38 10.11
N ASN A 12 -0.23 18.40 9.80
CA ASN A 12 -1.14 19.02 10.77
C ASN A 12 -2.55 18.37 10.68
N HIS A 13 -3.24 18.27 11.82
CA HIS A 13 -4.59 17.69 11.96
C HIS A 13 -5.59 18.26 10.94
N LEU A 14 -5.52 19.56 10.65
CA LEU A 14 -6.38 20.22 9.65
C LEU A 14 -6.13 19.71 8.23
N MET A 15 -4.86 19.60 7.81
CA MET A 15 -4.50 19.08 6.50
C MET A 15 -4.94 17.64 6.33
N ARG A 16 -4.76 16.82 7.38
CA ARG A 16 -5.23 15.42 7.38
C ARG A 16 -6.74 15.37 7.16
N LYS A 17 -7.52 16.12 7.95
CA LYS A 17 -8.99 16.15 7.84
C LYS A 17 -9.44 16.60 6.44
N LEU A 18 -8.82 17.65 5.90
CA LEU A 18 -9.14 18.14 4.56
C LEU A 18 -8.83 17.09 3.49
N ALA A 19 -7.66 16.45 3.56
CA ALA A 19 -7.25 15.43 2.62
C ALA A 19 -8.19 14.23 2.61
N PHE A 20 -8.64 13.77 3.78
CA PHE A 20 -9.64 12.70 3.90
C PHE A 20 -10.97 13.08 3.27
N ASN A 21 -11.48 14.27 3.58
CA ASN A 21 -12.75 14.74 3.01
C ASN A 21 -12.71 14.80 1.47
N THR A 22 -11.63 15.36 0.91
CA THR A 22 -11.45 15.41 -0.54
C THR A 22 -11.31 14.02 -1.14
N LEU A 23 -10.55 13.12 -0.49
CA LEU A 23 -10.39 11.75 -0.96
C LEU A 23 -11.73 11.00 -0.97
N TYR A 24 -12.55 11.16 0.06
CA TYR A 24 -13.88 10.55 0.14
C TYR A 24 -14.81 11.03 -0.98
N LYS A 25 -14.79 12.33 -1.30
CA LYS A 25 -15.53 12.89 -2.44
C LYS A 25 -15.12 12.22 -3.76
N TYR A 26 -13.83 12.08 -4.03
CA TYR A 26 -13.36 11.42 -5.25
C TYR A 26 -13.76 9.94 -5.33
N MET A 27 -13.80 9.25 -4.19
CA MET A 27 -14.27 7.86 -4.12
C MET A 27 -15.76 7.75 -4.47
N GLU A 28 -16.58 8.72 -4.04
CA GLU A 28 -18.03 8.78 -4.35
C GLU A 28 -18.29 9.03 -5.85
N GLU A 29 -17.43 9.81 -6.51
CA GLU A 29 -17.50 10.05 -7.97
C GLU A 29 -17.23 8.78 -8.81
N LYS A 30 -16.81 7.67 -8.18
CA LYS A 30 -16.52 6.38 -8.84
C LYS A 30 -17.33 5.23 -8.23
N PRO A 31 -18.67 5.22 -8.38
CA PRO A 31 -19.55 4.25 -7.71
C PRO A 31 -19.34 2.80 -8.14
N ARG A 32 -18.66 2.54 -9.27
CA ARG A 32 -18.35 1.19 -9.76
C ARG A 32 -17.28 0.46 -8.93
N ILE A 33 -16.49 1.18 -8.14
CA ILE A 33 -15.43 0.61 -7.30
C ILE A 33 -15.85 0.69 -5.84
N LYS A 34 -15.92 -0.46 -5.16
CA LYS A 34 -16.20 -0.51 -3.72
C LYS A 34 -14.92 -0.26 -2.93
N PHE A 35 -14.61 1.01 -2.66
CA PHE A 35 -13.43 1.37 -1.89
C PHE A 35 -13.61 1.09 -0.38
N CYS A 36 -12.55 0.59 0.26
CA CYS A 36 -12.41 0.51 1.71
C CYS A 36 -12.46 1.93 2.33
N ARG A 37 -13.13 2.05 3.48
CA ARG A 37 -13.30 3.31 4.22
C ARG A 37 -12.47 3.36 5.52
N ASP A 38 -11.63 2.37 5.78
CA ASP A 38 -10.72 2.38 6.93
C ASP A 38 -9.64 3.48 6.75
N GLU A 39 -9.63 4.46 7.65
CA GLU A 39 -8.63 5.53 7.63
C GLU A 39 -7.20 5.01 7.72
N ASN A 40 -6.94 3.93 8.46
CA ASN A 40 -5.59 3.37 8.62
C ASN A 40 -5.07 2.74 7.32
N PHE A 41 -5.97 2.30 6.46
CA PHE A 41 -5.65 1.86 5.10
C PHE A 41 -5.44 3.06 4.18
N LEU A 42 -6.39 4.00 4.16
CA LEU A 42 -6.39 5.15 3.25
C LEU A 42 -5.23 6.11 3.49
N ILE A 43 -4.84 6.32 4.76
CA ILE A 43 -3.72 7.21 5.11
C ILE A 43 -2.39 6.76 4.51
N ARG A 44 -2.24 5.46 4.18
CA ARG A 44 -1.03 4.93 3.53
C ARG A 44 -0.84 5.55 2.15
N PHE A 45 -1.92 5.74 1.40
CA PHE A 45 -1.89 6.36 0.07
C PHE A 45 -1.61 7.86 0.16
N LEU A 46 -2.22 8.55 1.13
CA LEU A 46 -1.96 9.97 1.38
C LEU A 46 -0.50 10.20 1.76
N ARG A 47 0.04 9.44 2.72
CA ARG A 47 1.45 9.54 3.14
C ARG A 47 2.41 9.19 2.01
N ALA A 48 2.16 8.13 1.25
CA ALA A 48 2.99 7.74 0.12
C ALA A 48 3.07 8.80 -0.99
N LYS A 49 2.11 9.73 -1.03
CA LYS A 49 2.07 10.85 -1.98
C LYS A 49 2.18 12.21 -1.30
N LYS A 50 2.73 12.26 -0.08
CA LYS A 50 2.95 13.52 0.67
C LYS A 50 1.69 14.39 0.77
N PHE A 51 0.53 13.77 0.94
CA PHE A 51 -0.79 14.43 1.03
C PHE A 51 -1.29 15.13 -0.24
N GLU A 52 -0.64 14.90 -1.40
CA GLU A 52 -1.18 15.27 -2.71
C GLU A 52 -2.39 14.39 -3.06
N VAL A 53 -3.61 14.85 -2.76
CA VAL A 53 -4.84 14.03 -2.80
C VAL A 53 -5.11 13.45 -4.18
N ASP A 54 -4.90 14.21 -5.26
CA ASP A 54 -5.10 13.72 -6.63
C ASP A 54 -4.18 12.54 -6.97
N ARG A 55 -2.91 12.66 -6.56
CA ARG A 55 -1.90 11.60 -6.75
C ARG A 55 -2.21 10.39 -5.87
N ALA A 56 -2.66 10.61 -4.64
CA ALA A 56 -3.07 9.55 -3.73
C ALA A 56 -4.29 8.79 -4.28
N PHE A 57 -5.30 9.50 -4.78
CA PHE A 57 -6.49 8.89 -5.37
C PHE A 57 -6.15 8.11 -6.65
N LYS A 58 -5.26 8.63 -7.51
CA LYS A 58 -4.78 7.89 -8.68
C LYS A 58 -4.08 6.58 -8.28
N ALA A 59 -3.30 6.59 -7.21
CA ALA A 59 -2.66 5.38 -6.68
C ALA A 59 -3.69 4.39 -6.08
N LEU A 60 -4.67 4.90 -5.33
CA LEU A 60 -5.77 4.11 -4.78
C LEU A 60 -6.59 3.44 -5.89
N LYS A 61 -6.95 4.17 -6.94
CA LYS A 61 -7.69 3.62 -8.09
C LYS A 61 -6.91 2.50 -8.76
N LYS A 62 -5.61 2.70 -9.02
CA LYS A 62 -4.74 1.66 -9.60
C LYS A 62 -4.67 0.41 -8.73
N TYR A 63 -4.64 0.57 -7.40
CA TYR A 63 -4.67 -0.56 -6.48
C TYR A 63 -5.91 -1.44 -6.70
N TYR A 64 -7.11 -0.85 -6.73
CA TYR A 64 -8.35 -1.61 -6.98
C TYR A 64 -8.44 -2.14 -8.42
N GLU A 65 -8.01 -1.37 -9.42
CA GLU A 65 -7.97 -1.83 -10.81
C GLU A 65 -7.06 -3.06 -10.97
N LEU A 66 -5.92 -3.11 -10.27
CA LEU A 66 -5.03 -4.26 -10.29
C LEU A 66 -5.69 -5.51 -9.69
N HIS A 67 -6.43 -5.36 -8.58
CA HIS A 67 -7.16 -6.48 -7.96
C HIS A 67 -8.25 -7.04 -8.88
N LEU A 68 -8.89 -6.18 -9.68
CA LEU A 68 -9.89 -6.59 -10.66
C LEU A 68 -9.29 -7.21 -11.92
N LYS A 69 -8.11 -6.74 -12.36
CA LYS A 69 -7.45 -7.22 -13.58
C LYS A 69 -6.76 -8.56 -13.40
N VAL A 70 -6.37 -8.88 -12.17
CA VAL A 70 -5.55 -10.05 -11.85
C VAL A 70 -6.20 -10.86 -10.72
N PRO A 71 -7.47 -11.31 -10.90
CA PRO A 71 -8.21 -11.98 -9.83
C PRO A 71 -7.52 -13.26 -9.34
N GLU A 72 -6.72 -13.93 -10.18
CA GLU A 72 -5.94 -15.13 -9.82
C GLU A 72 -4.91 -14.87 -8.71
N PHE A 73 -4.43 -13.64 -8.57
CA PHE A 73 -3.49 -13.27 -7.50
C PHE A 73 -4.20 -12.70 -6.25
N PHE A 74 -5.38 -12.09 -6.41
CA PHE A 74 -6.01 -11.28 -5.36
C PHE A 74 -7.33 -11.82 -4.79
N ASN A 75 -8.11 -12.60 -5.55
CA ASN A 75 -9.37 -13.18 -5.06
C ASN A 75 -9.14 -14.53 -4.35
N ASP A 76 -8.30 -15.39 -4.92
CA ASP A 76 -7.91 -16.68 -4.34
C ASP A 76 -6.53 -16.59 -3.67
N TYR A 77 -6.29 -15.52 -2.92
CA TYR A 77 -5.07 -15.40 -2.12
C TYR A 77 -5.07 -16.50 -1.05
N ASN A 78 -4.35 -17.58 -1.33
CA ASN A 78 -4.13 -18.69 -0.41
C ASN A 78 -2.73 -18.56 0.20
N PRO A 79 -2.60 -18.17 1.48
CA PRO A 79 -1.31 -18.07 2.16
C PRO A 79 -0.51 -19.38 2.11
N ARG A 80 -1.18 -20.54 2.05
CA ARG A 80 -0.51 -21.85 1.90
C ARG A 80 0.07 -22.03 0.50
N GLY A 81 -0.60 -21.49 -0.52
CA GLY A 81 -0.17 -21.55 -1.92
C GLY A 81 1.15 -20.82 -2.17
N ILE A 82 1.49 -19.81 -1.37
CA ILE A 82 2.76 -19.08 -1.47
C ILE A 82 3.78 -19.47 -0.40
N LYS A 83 3.40 -20.31 0.58
CA LYS A 83 4.26 -20.64 1.73
C LYS A 83 5.58 -21.26 1.28
N HIS A 84 5.53 -22.20 0.33
CA HIS A 84 6.74 -22.83 -0.21
C HIS A 84 7.71 -21.79 -0.80
N VAL A 85 7.20 -20.85 -1.60
CA VAL A 85 8.01 -19.77 -2.19
C VAL A 85 8.64 -18.87 -1.11
N LEU A 86 7.88 -18.57 -0.05
CA LEU A 86 8.37 -17.80 1.09
C LEU A 86 9.41 -18.58 1.92
N ASP A 87 9.19 -19.87 2.14
CA ASP A 87 10.11 -20.77 2.86
C ASP A 87 11.42 -20.95 2.08
N ASP A 88 11.35 -20.97 0.75
CA ASP A 88 12.50 -20.99 -0.16
C ASP A 88 13.26 -19.64 -0.21
N GLY A 89 12.81 -18.66 0.58
CA GLY A 89 13.45 -17.37 0.74
C GLY A 89 13.14 -16.38 -0.38
N TYR A 90 11.98 -16.50 -1.05
CA TYR A 90 11.58 -15.62 -2.14
C TYR A 90 10.21 -14.93 -1.90
N PRO A 91 10.17 -13.58 -1.83
CA PRO A 91 11.31 -12.71 -1.58
C PRO A 91 11.86 -12.91 -0.17
N TYR A 92 13.17 -12.71 0.04
CA TYR A 92 13.77 -12.77 1.37
C TYR A 92 13.50 -11.44 2.08
N VAL A 93 12.70 -11.49 3.15
CA VAL A 93 12.42 -10.32 3.99
C VAL A 93 13.35 -10.37 5.20
N LEU A 94 14.24 -9.38 5.33
CA LEU A 94 15.12 -9.31 6.51
C LEU A 94 14.29 -9.06 7.78
N THR A 95 14.67 -9.74 8.86
CA THR A 95 14.13 -9.53 10.21
C THR A 95 14.39 -8.09 10.65
N ASP A 96 15.62 -7.65 10.44
CA ASP A 96 16.09 -6.31 10.75
C ASP A 96 15.61 -5.27 9.73
N THR A 97 15.58 -4.03 10.18
CA THR A 97 15.34 -2.86 9.33
C THR A 97 16.65 -2.16 9.02
N ASP A 98 16.68 -1.36 7.97
CA ASP A 98 17.82 -0.46 7.75
C ASP A 98 17.91 0.63 8.82
N MET A 99 18.94 1.49 8.74
CA MET A 99 19.15 2.62 9.65
C MET A 99 17.98 3.60 9.70
N GLU A 100 17.15 3.61 8.65
CA GLU A 100 15.95 4.42 8.54
C GLU A 100 14.69 3.64 8.93
N GLY A 101 14.79 2.45 9.54
CA GLY A 101 13.64 1.66 10.00
C GLY A 101 12.77 1.10 8.86
N ARG A 102 13.25 1.10 7.61
CA ARG A 102 12.55 0.53 6.45
C ARG A 102 12.74 -0.98 6.44
N LYS A 103 11.71 -1.72 6.02
CA LYS A 103 11.83 -3.17 5.80
C LYS A 103 12.65 -3.41 4.53
N VAL A 104 13.64 -4.28 4.64
CA VAL A 104 14.51 -4.65 3.52
C VAL A 104 14.02 -5.96 2.92
N VAL A 105 13.72 -5.92 1.63
CA VAL A 105 13.26 -7.08 0.85
C VAL A 105 14.29 -7.33 -0.25
N ALA A 106 14.86 -8.53 -0.28
CA ALA A 106 15.84 -8.96 -1.25
C ALA A 106 15.27 -10.05 -2.18
N MET A 107 15.63 -9.99 -3.45
CA MET A 107 15.25 -10.99 -4.45
C MET A 107 16.51 -11.48 -5.14
N ARG A 108 16.77 -12.79 -5.07
CA ARG A 108 17.88 -13.41 -5.80
C ARG A 108 17.34 -14.01 -7.10
N ALA A 109 17.54 -13.31 -8.21
CA ALA A 109 17.03 -13.71 -9.52
C ALA A 109 17.62 -15.05 -10.05
N GLY A 110 18.73 -15.54 -9.49
CA GLY A 110 19.44 -16.74 -9.94
C GLY A 110 19.00 -18.08 -9.33
N MET A 111 17.87 -18.15 -8.61
CA MET A 111 17.34 -19.40 -8.02
C MET A 111 15.97 -19.82 -8.62
N LEU A 112 15.51 -19.21 -9.71
CA LEU A 112 14.23 -19.55 -10.36
C LEU A 112 14.36 -20.60 -11.48
N THR A 113 15.40 -21.44 -11.43
CA THR A 113 15.59 -22.54 -12.38
C THR A 113 15.93 -23.82 -11.63
N SER A 114 14.96 -24.71 -11.54
CA SER A 114 15.15 -26.15 -11.36
C SER A 114 14.00 -26.88 -12.03
#